data_AF-U4LDI4-F1
#
_entry.id   AF-U4LDI4-F1
#
_cell.length_a   1.000
_cell.length_b   1.000
_cell.length_c   1.000
_cell.angle_alpha   90.00
_cell.angle_beta   90.00
_cell.angle_gamma   90.00
#
_symmetry.space_group_name_H-M   'P 1'
#
loop_
_entity.id
_entity.type
_entity.pdbx_description
1 polymer ?
#
loop_
_entity_poly.entity_id
_entity_poly.type
_entity_poly.pdbx_seq_one_letter_code
_entity_poly.pdbx_strand_id
1 'polypeptide(L)'
;MKFTLLPIALLVATVVASPVVGKNDKTDPSFCERGRKLCEIASSWEDCSDLYIKSMEACKATGCIQWFVDPLKHCYDKKYTPTA
;
A
#
# COMPACT_ATOMS: atom_id res chain seq x y z
N MET A 1 -34.92 2.71 56.35
CA MET A 1 -35.36 2.58 54.94
C MET A 1 -34.12 2.31 54.10
N LYS A 2 -34.18 1.32 53.20
CA LYS A 2 -33.05 0.67 52.51
C LYS A 2 -32.44 1.59 51.44
N PHE A 3 -31.13 1.80 51.48
CA PHE A 3 -30.35 2.38 50.38
C PHE A 3 -29.87 1.26 49.47
N THR A 4 -30.41 1.21 48.25
CA THR A 4 -30.02 0.26 47.20
C THR A 4 -28.67 0.70 46.62
N LEU A 5 -27.61 -0.04 46.96
CA LEU A 5 -26.31 0.02 46.28
C LEU A 5 -26.43 -0.68 44.92
N LEU A 6 -26.32 0.08 43.82
CA LEU A 6 -26.12 -0.50 42.49
C LEU A 6 -24.63 -0.88 42.31
N PRO A 7 -24.30 -2.13 41.93
CA PRO A 7 -22.94 -2.45 41.53
C PRO A 7 -22.69 -1.93 40.11
N ILE A 8 -21.80 -0.94 39.98
CA ILE A 8 -21.27 -0.50 38.68
C ILE A 8 -20.38 -1.63 38.17
N ALA A 9 -20.92 -2.45 37.27
CA ALA A 9 -20.17 -3.47 36.55
C ALA A 9 -19.16 -2.77 35.62
N LEU A 10 -17.89 -2.72 36.05
CA LEU A 10 -16.78 -2.33 35.19
C LEU A 10 -16.58 -3.42 34.13
N LEU A 11 -17.11 -3.20 32.93
CA LEU A 11 -16.76 -3.95 31.74
C LEU A 11 -15.30 -3.66 31.38
N VAL A 12 -14.40 -4.54 31.80
CA VAL A 12 -13.01 -4.56 31.34
C VAL A 12 -13.02 -5.00 29.89
N ALA A 13 -13.07 -4.05 28.96
CA ALA A 13 -12.87 -4.31 27.55
C ALA A 13 -11.41 -4.74 27.34
N THR A 14 -11.17 -6.05 27.30
CA THR A 14 -9.92 -6.61 26.82
C THR A 14 -9.84 -6.36 25.32
N VAL A 15 -9.15 -5.29 24.95
CA VAL A 15 -8.70 -5.07 23.57
C VAL A 15 -7.74 -6.20 23.21
N VAL A 16 -8.28 -7.26 22.63
CA VAL A 16 -7.49 -8.22 21.86
C VAL A 16 -6.92 -7.47 20.66
N ALA A 17 -5.69 -6.99 20.82
CA ALA A 17 -4.86 -6.57 19.69
C ALA A 17 -4.60 -7.83 18.85
N SER A 18 -5.49 -8.11 17.90
CA SER A 18 -5.25 -9.10 16.88
C SER A 18 -3.97 -8.71 16.13
N PRO A 19 -2.96 -9.59 15.99
CA PRO A 19 -1.83 -9.31 15.12
C PRO A 19 -2.39 -9.24 13.70
N VAL A 20 -2.58 -8.01 13.22
CA VAL A 20 -2.93 -7.74 11.83
C VAL A 20 -1.81 -8.32 10.99
N VAL A 21 -2.15 -9.39 10.27
CA VAL A 21 -1.40 -9.97 9.17
C VAL A 21 -0.68 -8.85 8.38
N GLY A 22 0.65 -8.90 8.40
CA GLY A 22 1.54 -8.17 7.50
C GLY A 22 1.19 -6.71 7.27
N LYS A 23 1.29 -5.86 8.30
CA LYS A 23 1.30 -4.41 8.10
C LYS A 23 2.43 -4.07 7.12
N ASN A 24 2.05 -3.48 5.98
CA ASN A 24 2.93 -2.62 5.19
C ASN A 24 3.31 -1.43 6.05
N ASP A 25 4.20 -1.67 7.02
CA ASP A 25 4.60 -0.67 7.98
C ASP A 25 5.55 0.27 7.27
N LYS A 26 5.09 1.49 6.98
CA LYS A 26 5.92 2.54 6.38
C LYS A 26 7.10 2.93 7.29
N THR A 27 7.13 2.45 8.54
CA THR A 27 8.24 2.60 9.47
C THR A 27 9.30 1.50 9.35
N ASP A 28 9.07 0.46 8.54
CA ASP A 28 10.10 -0.53 8.21
C ASP A 28 11.14 0.12 7.28
N PRO A 29 12.43 0.20 7.68
CA PRO A 29 13.49 0.80 6.86
C PRO A 29 13.66 0.09 5.50
N SER A 30 13.22 -1.16 5.36
CA SER A 30 13.25 -1.91 4.10
C SER A 30 11.97 -1.78 3.27
N PHE A 31 10.95 -1.04 3.75
CA PHE A 31 9.72 -0.78 3.00
C PHE A 31 10.00 -0.14 1.64
N CYS A 32 10.85 0.90 1.62
CA CYS A 32 11.19 1.57 0.38
C CYS A 32 12.13 0.77 -0.52
N GLU A 33 12.95 -0.12 0.03
CA GLU A 33 13.70 -1.06 -0.80
C GLU A 33 12.78 -2.05 -1.51
N ARG A 34 11.77 -2.58 -0.82
CA ARG A 34 10.76 -3.45 -1.44
C ARG A 34 9.95 -2.70 -2.49
N GLY A 35 9.57 -1.45 -2.21
CA GLY A 35 8.91 -0.57 -3.18
C GLY A 35 9.74 -0.37 -4.44
N ARG A 36 11.03 -0.05 -4.28
CA ARG A 36 11.97 0.10 -5.42
C ARG A 36 12.10 -1.18 -6.24
N LYS A 37 12.17 -2.35 -5.60
CA LYS A 37 12.19 -3.64 -6.31
C LYS A 37 10.93 -3.87 -7.15
N LEU A 38 9.75 -3.41 -6.73
CA LEU A 38 8.54 -3.50 -7.54
C LEU A 38 8.66 -2.68 -8.84
N CYS A 39 9.30 -1.50 -8.76
CA CYS A 39 9.58 -0.66 -9.92
C CYS A 39 10.62 -1.32 -10.85
N GLU A 40 11.66 -1.93 -10.28
CA GLU A 40 12.69 -2.66 -11.05
C GLU A 40 12.08 -3.86 -11.79
N ILE A 41 11.24 -4.65 -11.13
CA ILE A 41 10.53 -5.78 -11.76
C ILE A 41 9.66 -5.30 -12.93
N ALA A 42 9.07 -4.11 -12.85
CA ALA A 42 8.25 -3.57 -13.92
C ALA A 42 9.03 -3.48 -15.25
N SER A 43 10.32 -3.15 -15.21
CA SER A 43 11.19 -3.10 -16.40
C SER A 43 11.46 -4.46 -17.07
N SER A 44 11.09 -5.56 -16.41
CA SER A 44 11.20 -6.92 -16.97
C SER A 44 9.98 -7.33 -17.79
N TRP A 45 8.91 -6.52 -17.77
CA TRP A 45 7.69 -6.76 -18.53
C TRP A 45 7.66 -5.90 -19.80
N GLU A 46 6.88 -6.35 -20.78
CA GLU A 46 6.59 -5.54 -21.96
C GLU A 46 5.90 -4.23 -21.55
N ASP A 47 6.31 -3.11 -22.17
CA ASP A 47 5.77 -1.78 -21.87
C ASP A 47 4.25 -1.78 -22.01
N CYS A 48 3.56 -1.23 -21.00
CA CYS A 48 2.10 -1.18 -20.92
C CYS A 48 1.36 -2.54 -20.92
N SER A 49 2.06 -3.67 -20.74
CA SER A 49 1.40 -4.93 -20.41
C SER A 49 0.68 -4.87 -19.05
N ASP A 50 -0.30 -5.75 -18.82
CA ASP A 50 -1.01 -5.82 -17.55
C ASP A 50 -0.08 -5.99 -16.34
N LEU A 51 1.02 -6.74 -16.51
CA LEU A 51 2.01 -6.96 -15.45
C LEU A 51 2.87 -5.72 -15.22
N TYR A 52 3.27 -5.03 -16.29
CA TYR A 52 3.94 -3.72 -16.19
C TYR A 52 3.09 -2.73 -15.40
N ILE A 53 1.82 -2.56 -15.77
CA ILE A 53 0.89 -1.62 -15.14
C ILE A 53 0.72 -1.96 -13.66
N LYS A 54 0.42 -3.23 -13.32
CA LYS A 54 0.26 -3.67 -11.93
C LYS A 54 1.51 -3.45 -11.08
N SER A 55 2.69 -3.77 -11.62
CA SER A 55 3.97 -3.57 -10.92
C SER A 55 4.26 -2.08 -10.69
N MET A 56 4.02 -1.23 -11.70
CA MET A 56 4.19 0.22 -11.59
C MET A 56 3.17 0.88 -10.66
N GLU A 57 1.92 0.44 -10.65
CA GLU A 57 0.90 0.90 -9.69
C GLU A 57 1.29 0.54 -8.26
N ALA A 58 1.75 -0.69 -8.02
CA ALA A 58 2.22 -1.12 -6.71
C ALA A 58 3.46 -0.34 -6.26
N CYS A 59 4.40 -0.09 -7.18
CA CYS A 59 5.56 0.77 -6.97
C CYS A 59 5.14 2.20 -6.58
N LYS A 60 4.25 2.84 -7.36
CA LYS A 60 3.72 4.19 -7.07
C LYS A 60 3.03 4.26 -5.72
N ALA A 61 2.22 3.26 -5.37
CA ALA A 61 1.47 3.20 -4.13
C ALA A 61 2.38 3.17 -2.88
N THR A 62 3.65 2.78 -3.02
CA THR A 62 4.61 2.86 -1.92
C THR A 62 4.92 4.30 -1.50
N GLY A 63 4.84 5.26 -2.43
CA GLY A 63 5.21 6.67 -2.18
C GLY A 63 6.71 6.89 -1.93
N CYS A 64 7.54 5.86 -2.11
CA CYS A 64 8.99 5.94 -1.88
C CYS A 64 9.75 6.63 -3.02
N ILE A 65 9.16 6.68 -4.22
CA ILE A 65 9.68 7.42 -5.36
C ILE A 65 8.72 8.57 -5.63
N GLN A 66 9.24 9.80 -5.64
CA GLN A 66 8.49 10.97 -6.04
C GLN A 66 8.53 11.12 -7.56
N TRP A 67 7.35 11.18 -8.18
CA TRP A 67 7.22 11.30 -9.63
C TRP A 67 6.79 12.73 -10.00
N PHE A 68 7.45 13.34 -10.98
CA PHE A 68 7.05 14.65 -11.51
C PHE A 68 5.82 14.57 -12.42
N VAL A 69 5.63 13.42 -13.07
CA VAL A 69 4.51 13.07 -13.93
C VAL A 69 4.11 11.62 -13.66
N ASP A 70 2.85 11.26 -13.89
CA ASP A 70 2.41 9.88 -13.75
C ASP A 70 3.22 8.97 -14.70
N PRO A 71 4.04 8.02 -14.18
CA PRO A 71 4.85 7.16 -15.02
C PRO A 71 4.05 6.13 -15.82
N LEU A 72 2.72 6.06 -15.63
CA LEU A 72 1.80 5.24 -16.43
C LEU A 72 1.00 6.08 -17.42
N LYS A 73 1.23 7.39 -17.49
CA LYS A 73 0.49 8.28 -18.39
C LYS A 73 0.57 7.82 -19.85
N HIS A 74 1.72 7.32 -20.29
CA HIS A 74 1.91 6.81 -21.65
C HIS A 74 1.07 5.58 -21.94
N CYS A 75 0.77 4.74 -20.95
CA CYS A 75 -0.08 3.56 -21.13
C CYS A 75 -1.57 3.90 -21.25
N TYR A 76 -2.00 5.06 -20.76
CA TYR A 76 -3.40 5.48 -20.81
C TYR A 76 -3.68 6.53 -21.89
N ASP A 77 -2.65 7.23 -22.36
CA ASP A 77 -2.78 8.18 -23.46
C ASP A 77 -2.95 7.44 -24.79
N LYS A 78 -4.14 7.55 -25.39
CA LYS A 78 -4.48 6.98 -26.71
C LYS A 78 -3.57 7.45 -27.88
N LYS A 79 -2.67 8.39 -27.63
CA LYS A 79 -1.72 8.95 -28.59
C LYS A 79 -0.30 8.40 -28.43
N TYR A 80 -0.05 7.55 -27.44
CA TYR A 80 1.27 6.95 -27.26
C TYR A 80 1.46 5.82 -28.28
N THR A 81 2.37 6.04 -29.22
CA THR A 81 2.94 4.98 -30.07
C THR A 81 4.30 4.63 -29.48
N PRO A 82 4.52 3.40 -29.00
CA PRO A 82 5.86 2.94 -28.61
C PRO A 82 6.77 3.09 -29.83
N THR A 83 7.83 3.89 -29.72
CA THR A 83 8.91 3.86 -30.70
C THR A 83 9.63 2.53 -30.55
N ALA A 84 9.51 1.67 -31.56
CA ALA A 84 10.24 0.41 -31.70
C ALA A 84 11.76 0.63 -31.78
#